data_AF-A0A2U3LAC3-F1
#
_entry.id   AF-A0A2U3LAC3-F1
#
_cell.length_a   1.000
_cell.length_b   1.000
_cell.length_c   1.000
_cell.angle_alpha   90.00
_cell.angle_beta   90.00
_cell.angle_gamma   90.00
#
_symmetry.space_group_name_H-M   'P 1'
#
loop_
_entity.id
_entity.type
_entity.pdbx_description
1 polymer ?
#
loop_
_entity_poly.entity_id
_entity_poly.type
_entity_poly.pdbx_seq_one_letter_code
_entity_poly.pdbx_strand_id
1 'polypeptide(L)'
;MPHEPFRPDDIVKTCCKLESGLNLSIQGVRACTRGALMPPLFCSAEKIARGEIIKDFIVEKRKEYIRMLNDGHSDMDCKRCLMVEHKRYGDISFSRLGHIDLQHYTICNLRCTYCAYTRDDMHFPAQYDALAVLQLFSPDDVEWNAHVDFAGGEPTLLDNLEEYLEFFRTRRIRVLMFTNAVRFHQAIYDGLADGSIYWVITSLDAGTPSTFKALRGRDRYLQVLENLSRYAVAGSKGKGMLAAKYIFCESNCGDDDIAGFAYAMLALRPQKVWLTFDFAPMFLHQSNHDYSAQIEAYAKLYLLLKKHGIEAFHYYKEAIATVSQEGRDIMNRVLSAIERQGSVAPLGVSDLIFRDFRGTEPTVESEPDKFSITPLELRRNGGLSKGWSLAGKRILLAPACPLTQKLLSDPEIQRADWVGFIDRNPIQQGKTIDGRTIYSYEAIPSMGIDVILVAPPEKHRLDILDAIARNAPDGTQIAELG
;
A
#
# COMPACT_ATOMS: atom_id res chain seq x y z
N MET A 1 12.80 -16.91 -32.85
CA MET A 1 12.91 -16.39 -31.48
C MET A 1 14.36 -16.54 -31.06
N PRO A 2 15.03 -15.52 -30.50
CA PRO A 2 16.31 -15.76 -29.86
C PRO A 2 16.11 -16.82 -28.77
N HIS A 3 17.01 -17.80 -28.68
CA HIS A 3 16.97 -18.82 -27.64
C HIS A 3 16.91 -18.15 -26.27
N GLU A 4 16.00 -18.60 -25.39
CA GLU A 4 15.97 -18.15 -24.00
C GLU A 4 17.32 -18.50 -23.36
N PRO A 5 18.10 -17.50 -22.89
CA PRO A 5 19.47 -17.74 -22.42
C PRO A 5 19.50 -18.40 -21.03
N PHE A 6 18.38 -18.35 -20.29
CA PHE A 6 18.29 -18.87 -18.92
C PHE A 6 17.68 -20.27 -18.90
N ARG A 7 18.33 -21.16 -18.16
CA ARG A 7 17.80 -22.47 -17.78
C ARG A 7 16.96 -22.35 -16.51
N PRO A 8 16.01 -23.27 -16.24
CA PRO A 8 15.16 -23.21 -15.04
C PRO A 8 15.91 -23.09 -13.71
N ASP A 9 17.11 -23.69 -13.61
CA ASP A 9 17.92 -23.68 -12.40
C ASP A 9 18.84 -22.46 -12.26
N ASP A 10 18.92 -21.60 -13.29
CA ASP A 10 19.76 -20.41 -13.24
C ASP A 10 19.19 -19.41 -12.22
N ILE A 11 20.07 -18.80 -11.44
CA ILE A 11 19.72 -17.70 -10.54
C ILE A 11 19.81 -16.38 -11.30
N VAL A 12 18.70 -15.66 -11.38
CA VAL A 12 18.59 -14.38 -12.10
C VAL A 12 18.15 -13.26 -11.18
N LYS A 13 18.55 -12.04 -11.50
CA LYS A 13 17.97 -10.81 -10.97
C LYS A 13 16.56 -10.62 -11.49
N THR A 14 15.64 -10.26 -10.62
CA THR A 14 14.22 -10.05 -10.94
C THR A 14 13.55 -9.14 -9.91
N CYS A 15 12.29 -8.79 -10.11
CA CYS A 15 11.42 -8.27 -9.07
C CYS A 15 9.96 -8.59 -9.39
N CYS A 16 9.09 -8.68 -8.38
CA CYS A 16 7.68 -9.03 -8.58
C CYS A 16 6.95 -8.15 -9.62
N LYS A 17 7.39 -6.90 -9.83
CA LYS A 17 6.79 -6.00 -10.83
C LYS A 17 7.16 -6.39 -12.27
N LEU A 18 8.40 -6.82 -12.50
CA LEU A 18 8.81 -7.34 -13.81
C LEU A 18 8.20 -8.71 -14.10
N GLU A 19 7.91 -9.50 -13.07
CA GLU A 19 7.34 -10.84 -13.18
C GLU A 19 5.85 -10.79 -13.55
N SER A 20 5.05 -10.00 -12.83
CA SER A 20 3.59 -10.00 -12.95
C SER A 20 2.94 -8.63 -12.88
N GLY A 21 3.72 -7.56 -12.74
CA GLY A 21 3.21 -6.18 -12.70
C GLY A 21 2.70 -5.67 -14.06
N LEU A 22 1.81 -4.69 -13.99
CA LEU A 22 1.25 -4.02 -15.16
C LEU A 22 0.95 -2.55 -14.85
N ASN A 23 1.72 -1.63 -15.43
CA ASN A 23 1.44 -0.21 -15.40
C ASN A 23 0.76 0.21 -16.69
N LEU A 24 -0.45 0.76 -16.57
CA LEU A 24 -1.29 1.27 -17.65
C LEU A 24 -1.27 2.79 -17.55
N SER A 25 -0.36 3.44 -18.28
CA SER A 25 -0.19 4.91 -18.28
C SER A 25 -0.74 5.53 -19.56
N ILE A 26 -0.85 6.86 -19.63
CA ILE A 26 -1.17 7.61 -20.87
C ILE A 26 -0.18 7.33 -22.03
N GLN A 27 1.04 6.90 -21.74
CA GLN A 27 2.03 6.57 -22.77
C GLN A 27 1.89 5.14 -23.32
N GLY A 28 1.13 4.29 -22.62
CA GLY A 28 0.98 2.87 -22.90
C GLY A 28 1.29 1.99 -21.70
N VAL A 29 1.75 0.77 -21.97
CA VAL A 29 1.90 -0.31 -20.98
C VAL A 29 3.36 -0.51 -20.61
N ARG A 30 3.64 -0.68 -19.32
CA ARG A 30 4.96 -1.05 -18.74
C ARG A 30 4.78 -2.10 -17.64
N ALA A 31 5.88 -2.56 -17.05
CA ALA A 31 5.83 -3.47 -15.90
C ALA A 31 5.45 -2.79 -14.58
N CYS A 32 5.84 -1.53 -14.39
CA CYS A 32 5.78 -0.84 -13.09
C CYS A 32 5.85 0.68 -13.28
N THR A 33 5.45 1.45 -12.29
CA THR A 33 6.02 2.78 -12.02
C THR A 33 6.10 3.01 -10.51
N ARG A 34 7.29 3.26 -9.96
CA ARG A 34 7.49 3.48 -8.52
C ARG A 34 8.37 4.70 -8.28
N GLY A 35 7.75 5.82 -7.92
CA GLY A 35 8.47 7.06 -7.64
C GLY A 35 9.25 7.55 -8.85
N ALA A 36 10.57 7.73 -8.69
CA ALA A 36 11.48 8.18 -9.74
C ALA A 36 12.00 7.08 -10.67
N LEU A 37 11.55 5.82 -10.50
CA LEU A 37 12.04 4.69 -11.29
C LEU A 37 10.96 4.20 -12.26
N MET A 38 11.30 4.18 -13.55
CA MET A 38 10.39 3.72 -14.59
C MET A 38 11.06 2.67 -15.50
N PRO A 39 10.57 1.41 -15.54
CA PRO A 39 11.02 0.45 -16.52
C PRO A 39 10.69 0.91 -17.95
N PRO A 40 11.37 0.36 -18.98
CA PRO A 40 11.08 0.72 -20.36
C PRO A 40 9.63 0.37 -20.78
N LEU A 41 9.21 0.86 -21.95
CA LEU A 41 7.83 0.71 -22.44
C LEU A 41 7.62 -0.66 -23.10
N PHE A 42 6.64 -1.44 -22.64
CA PHE A 42 6.24 -2.68 -23.31
C PHE A 42 5.60 -2.36 -24.65
N CYS A 43 4.56 -1.52 -24.63
CA CYS A 43 3.76 -1.15 -25.79
C CYS A 43 3.28 0.29 -25.67
N SER A 44 3.32 1.07 -26.74
CA SER A 44 2.79 2.44 -26.75
C SER A 44 1.28 2.48 -26.84
N ALA A 45 0.67 3.57 -26.36
CA ALA A 45 -0.76 3.81 -26.46
C ALA A 45 -1.29 3.65 -27.90
N GLU A 46 -0.56 4.17 -28.89
CA GLU A 46 -0.90 4.03 -30.32
C GLU A 46 -0.98 2.57 -30.77
N LYS A 47 0.02 1.75 -30.41
CA LYS A 47 0.04 0.32 -30.76
C LYS A 47 -1.07 -0.45 -30.08
N ILE A 48 -1.38 -0.12 -28.83
CA ILE A 48 -2.50 -0.70 -28.09
C ILE A 48 -3.83 -0.36 -28.78
N ALA A 49 -4.03 0.89 -29.18
CA ALA A 49 -5.22 1.33 -29.90
C ALA A 49 -5.40 0.64 -31.26
N ARG A 50 -4.31 0.18 -31.89
CA ARG A 50 -4.34 -0.65 -33.12
C ARG A 50 -4.55 -2.14 -32.85
N GLY A 51 -4.73 -2.56 -31.60
CA GLY A 51 -4.95 -3.96 -31.22
C GLY A 51 -3.68 -4.82 -31.24
N GLU A 52 -2.49 -4.22 -31.18
CA GLU A 52 -1.22 -4.95 -31.25
C GLU A 52 -0.79 -5.59 -29.92
N ILE A 53 -1.55 -5.39 -28.84
CA ILE A 53 -1.25 -5.97 -27.52
C ILE A 53 -2.08 -7.23 -27.27
N ILE A 54 -1.38 -8.33 -27.00
CA ILE A 54 -1.94 -9.60 -26.54
C ILE A 54 -1.16 -10.11 -25.33
N LYS A 55 -1.71 -11.07 -24.59
CA LYS A 55 -1.07 -11.60 -23.39
C LYS A 55 0.34 -12.14 -23.66
N ASP A 56 0.54 -12.88 -24.75
CA ASP A 56 1.85 -13.44 -25.13
C ASP A 56 2.89 -12.35 -25.41
N PHE A 57 2.46 -11.20 -25.97
CA PHE A 57 3.34 -10.04 -26.14
C PHE A 57 3.85 -9.52 -24.80
N ILE A 58 2.97 -9.41 -23.79
CA ILE A 58 3.34 -8.98 -22.43
C ILE A 58 4.32 -9.98 -21.81
N VAL A 59 4.06 -11.28 -21.94
CA VAL A 59 4.94 -12.36 -21.46
C VAL A 59 6.35 -12.23 -22.05
N GLU A 60 6.44 -12.05 -23.38
CA GLU A 60 7.73 -11.91 -24.06
C GLU A 60 8.47 -10.62 -23.66
N LYS A 61 7.74 -9.52 -23.45
CA LYS A 61 8.33 -8.28 -22.93
C LYS A 61 8.87 -8.40 -21.51
N ARG A 62 8.19 -9.17 -20.65
CA ARG A 62 8.69 -9.45 -19.30
C ARG A 62 9.99 -10.25 -19.35
N LYS A 63 10.06 -11.31 -20.17
CA LYS A 63 11.30 -12.08 -20.38
C LYS A 63 12.43 -11.23 -20.96
N GLU A 64 12.13 -10.37 -21.94
CA GLU A 64 13.08 -9.40 -22.50
C GLU A 64 13.68 -8.52 -21.41
N TYR A 65 12.87 -8.01 -20.49
CA TYR A 65 13.37 -7.12 -19.44
C TYR A 65 14.12 -7.84 -18.33
N ILE A 66 13.78 -9.11 -18.05
CA ILE A 66 14.63 -9.95 -17.20
C ILE A 66 16.00 -10.15 -17.85
N ARG A 67 16.08 -10.39 -19.17
CA ARG A 67 17.37 -10.43 -19.88
C ARG A 67 18.12 -9.09 -19.75
N MET A 68 17.44 -7.98 -19.97
CA MET A 68 18.03 -6.63 -19.85
C MET A 68 18.56 -6.34 -18.44
N LEU A 69 17.81 -6.74 -17.40
CA LEU A 69 18.21 -6.55 -16.01
C LEU A 69 19.46 -7.36 -15.64
N ASN A 70 19.63 -8.53 -16.27
CA ASN A 70 20.74 -9.45 -16.01
C ASN A 70 21.93 -9.28 -16.95
N ASP A 71 21.83 -8.42 -17.97
CA ASP A 71 22.97 -8.07 -18.80
C ASP A 71 23.81 -6.92 -18.20
N GLY A 72 25.04 -6.77 -18.67
CA GLY A 72 25.94 -5.68 -18.26
C GLY A 72 25.77 -4.38 -19.05
N HIS A 73 24.93 -4.33 -20.10
CA HIS A 73 24.99 -3.28 -21.13
C HIS A 73 23.70 -2.48 -21.29
N SER A 74 22.55 -3.05 -20.95
CA SER A 74 21.26 -2.38 -21.04
C SER A 74 21.15 -1.26 -20.01
N ASP A 75 20.57 -0.14 -20.44
CA ASP A 75 20.24 0.96 -19.55
C ASP A 75 18.77 0.85 -19.12
N MET A 76 18.54 0.74 -17.81
CA MET A 76 17.20 0.73 -17.23
C MET A 76 17.25 1.10 -15.74
N ASP A 77 16.26 1.85 -15.28
CA ASP A 77 16.15 2.28 -13.88
C ASP A 77 16.10 1.11 -12.90
N CYS A 78 15.56 -0.03 -13.32
CA CYS A 78 15.47 -1.23 -12.48
C CYS A 78 16.84 -1.68 -11.95
N LYS A 79 17.94 -1.45 -12.68
CA LYS A 79 19.29 -1.82 -12.21
C LYS A 79 19.72 -1.08 -10.94
N ARG A 80 19.08 0.06 -10.64
CA ARG A 80 19.31 0.89 -9.44
C ARG A 80 18.23 0.73 -8.38
N CYS A 81 17.23 -0.14 -8.61
CA CYS A 81 16.09 -0.30 -7.72
C CYS A 81 16.40 -1.29 -6.60
N LEU A 82 16.08 -0.91 -5.36
CA LEU A 82 16.25 -1.77 -4.18
C LEU A 82 15.26 -2.94 -4.11
N MET A 83 14.26 -2.98 -5.00
CA MET A 83 13.32 -4.10 -5.13
C MET A 83 13.89 -5.28 -5.91
N VAL A 84 15.06 -5.14 -6.53
CA VAL A 84 15.70 -6.23 -7.27
C VAL A 84 16.15 -7.31 -6.29
N GLU A 85 15.71 -8.53 -6.55
CA GLU A 85 16.04 -9.73 -5.79
C GLU A 85 16.61 -10.82 -6.73
N HIS A 86 17.07 -11.93 -6.15
CA HIS A 86 17.56 -13.08 -6.90
C HIS A 86 16.60 -14.27 -6.73
N LYS A 87 16.22 -14.91 -7.84
CA LYS A 87 15.36 -16.11 -7.85
C LYS A 87 15.85 -17.12 -8.88
N ARG A 88 15.48 -18.39 -8.72
CA ARG A 88 15.59 -19.38 -9.79
C ARG A 88 14.65 -18.97 -10.92
N TYR A 89 15.15 -19.00 -12.16
CA TYR A 89 14.39 -18.58 -13.33
C TYR A 89 13.12 -19.43 -13.53
N GLY A 90 13.19 -20.73 -13.23
CA GLY A 90 12.05 -21.65 -13.32
C GLY A 90 10.92 -21.37 -12.32
N ASP A 91 11.18 -20.60 -11.28
CA ASP A 91 10.18 -20.24 -10.26
C ASP A 91 9.41 -18.95 -10.63
N ILE A 92 9.74 -18.32 -11.77
CA ILE A 92 9.11 -17.07 -12.23
C ILE A 92 7.91 -17.37 -13.15
N SER A 93 6.76 -16.76 -12.86
CA SER A 93 5.55 -16.89 -13.66
C SER A 93 5.22 -15.61 -14.43
N PHE A 94 5.63 -15.54 -15.69
CA PHE A 94 5.46 -14.34 -16.54
C PHE A 94 4.05 -14.11 -17.08
N SER A 95 3.14 -15.08 -16.92
CA SER A 95 1.76 -14.99 -17.44
C SER A 95 0.75 -14.42 -16.45
N ARG A 96 1.17 -14.18 -15.20
CA ARG A 96 0.30 -13.76 -14.10
C ARG A 96 0.03 -12.26 -14.09
N LEU A 97 -1.04 -11.87 -13.41
CA LEU A 97 -1.40 -10.49 -13.11
C LEU A 97 -1.30 -10.24 -11.60
N GLY A 98 -0.29 -9.49 -11.18
CA GLY A 98 0.00 -9.17 -9.79
C GLY A 98 -0.40 -7.75 -9.42
N HIS A 99 0.57 -6.83 -9.42
CA HIS A 99 0.31 -5.41 -9.11
C HIS A 99 -0.01 -4.60 -10.37
N ILE A 100 -1.11 -3.87 -10.32
CA ILE A 100 -1.57 -3.00 -11.40
C ILE A 100 -1.40 -1.54 -10.97
N ASP A 101 -0.76 -0.72 -11.80
CA ASP A 101 -0.80 0.73 -11.67
C ASP A 101 -1.71 1.28 -12.77
N LEU A 102 -2.92 1.72 -12.44
CA LEU A 102 -3.91 2.17 -13.43
C LEU A 102 -3.95 3.70 -13.50
N GLN A 103 -3.31 4.27 -14.53
CA GLN A 103 -3.11 5.70 -14.76
C GLN A 103 -3.22 6.07 -16.27
N HIS A 104 -4.10 5.38 -17.00
CA HIS A 104 -4.24 5.47 -18.46
C HIS A 104 -4.91 6.77 -18.95
N TYR A 105 -5.27 7.66 -18.02
CA TYR A 105 -5.90 8.96 -18.21
C TYR A 105 -5.35 9.91 -17.13
N THR A 106 -5.36 11.22 -17.42
CA THR A 106 -4.85 12.26 -16.52
C THR A 106 -5.76 13.48 -16.40
N ILE A 107 -6.99 13.41 -16.93
CA ILE A 107 -8.02 14.44 -16.70
C ILE A 107 -8.28 14.58 -15.20
N CYS A 108 -8.20 15.81 -14.71
CA CYS A 108 -8.44 16.16 -13.32
C CYS A 108 -9.16 17.51 -13.23
N ASN A 109 -10.03 17.65 -12.24
CA ASN A 109 -10.75 18.87 -11.91
C ASN A 109 -9.98 19.82 -10.96
N LEU A 110 -8.75 19.47 -10.57
CA LEU A 110 -7.79 20.30 -9.83
C LEU A 110 -6.57 20.68 -10.69
N ARG A 111 -5.74 21.61 -10.22
CA ARG A 111 -4.50 22.07 -10.90
C ARG A 111 -3.40 22.25 -9.86
N CYS A 112 -2.96 21.14 -9.30
CA CYS A 112 -2.06 21.15 -8.16
C CYS A 112 -0.64 21.54 -8.60
N THR A 113 0.00 22.46 -7.88
CA THR A 113 1.29 23.04 -8.27
C THR A 113 2.42 22.00 -8.31
N TYR A 114 2.35 20.98 -7.45
CA TYR A 114 3.31 19.88 -7.39
C TYR A 114 3.01 18.74 -8.39
N CYS A 115 1.84 18.74 -9.05
CA CYS A 115 1.45 17.64 -9.92
C CYS A 115 2.20 17.70 -11.26
N ALA A 116 2.92 16.63 -11.61
CA ALA A 116 3.63 16.53 -12.88
C ALA A 116 2.71 16.78 -14.09
N TYR A 117 1.50 16.21 -14.10
CA TYR A 117 0.52 16.45 -15.18
C TYR A 117 0.09 17.90 -15.32
N THR A 118 0.06 18.67 -14.21
CA THR A 118 -0.25 20.09 -14.28
C THR A 118 0.93 20.92 -14.78
N ARG A 119 2.15 20.64 -14.31
CA ARG A 119 3.33 21.38 -14.75
C ARG A 119 3.65 21.15 -16.24
N ASP A 120 3.44 19.92 -16.70
CA ASP A 120 3.80 19.48 -18.04
C ASP A 120 2.61 19.59 -19.02
N ASP A 121 1.49 20.18 -18.58
CA ASP A 121 0.22 20.31 -19.32
C ASP A 121 -0.31 19.00 -19.94
N MET A 122 -0.16 17.90 -19.20
CA MET A 122 -0.54 16.56 -19.62
C MET A 122 -1.87 16.11 -19.01
N HIS A 123 -2.97 16.82 -19.29
CA HIS A 123 -4.32 16.42 -18.86
C HIS A 123 -5.10 15.76 -20.01
N PHE A 124 -4.85 14.47 -20.23
CA PHE A 124 -5.37 13.74 -21.38
C PHE A 124 -6.48 12.76 -20.98
N PRO A 125 -7.50 12.57 -21.84
CA PRO A 125 -8.44 11.47 -21.69
C PRO A 125 -7.71 10.12 -21.81
N ALA A 126 -8.42 9.03 -21.58
CA ALA A 126 -7.91 7.69 -21.88
C ALA A 126 -7.41 7.62 -23.33
N GLN A 127 -6.16 7.18 -23.53
CA GLN A 127 -5.53 7.09 -24.86
C GLN A 127 -5.77 5.74 -25.54
N TYR A 128 -6.25 4.76 -24.79
CA TYR A 128 -6.61 3.41 -25.22
C TYR A 128 -7.56 2.77 -24.18
N ASP A 129 -8.20 1.67 -24.54
CA ASP A 129 -9.02 0.89 -23.62
C ASP A 129 -8.13 0.05 -22.68
N ALA A 130 -7.87 0.59 -21.49
CA ALA A 130 -7.06 -0.13 -20.50
C ALA A 130 -7.81 -1.30 -19.86
N LEU A 131 -9.15 -1.30 -19.87
CA LEU A 131 -9.96 -2.41 -19.39
C LEU A 131 -9.82 -3.63 -20.33
N ALA A 132 -9.81 -3.39 -21.66
CA ALA A 132 -9.51 -4.44 -22.63
C ALA A 132 -8.13 -5.07 -22.43
N VAL A 133 -7.11 -4.27 -22.08
CA VAL A 133 -5.76 -4.80 -21.75
C VAL A 133 -5.80 -5.66 -20.48
N LEU A 134 -6.54 -5.23 -19.45
CA LEU A 134 -6.72 -6.04 -18.23
C LEU A 134 -7.47 -7.35 -18.51
N GLN A 135 -8.45 -7.32 -19.41
CA GLN A 135 -9.24 -8.50 -19.82
C GLN A 135 -8.43 -9.55 -20.60
N LEU A 136 -7.20 -9.24 -21.05
CA LEU A 136 -6.27 -10.24 -21.58
C LEU A 136 -5.89 -11.31 -20.53
N PHE A 137 -6.09 -11.01 -19.24
CA PHE A 137 -5.85 -11.93 -18.13
C PHE A 137 -7.16 -12.54 -17.63
N SER A 138 -7.23 -13.87 -17.66
CA SER A 138 -8.36 -14.61 -17.10
C SER A 138 -8.36 -14.52 -15.56
N PRO A 139 -9.48 -14.84 -14.88
CA PRO A 139 -9.48 -14.91 -13.42
C PRO A 139 -8.39 -15.83 -12.84
N ASP A 140 -8.06 -16.91 -13.54
CA ASP A 140 -7.01 -17.85 -13.10
C ASP A 140 -5.60 -17.27 -13.23
N ASP A 141 -5.40 -16.23 -14.05
CA ASP A 141 -4.11 -15.55 -14.18
C ASP A 141 -3.81 -14.60 -13.02
N VAL A 142 -4.81 -14.24 -12.21
CA VAL A 142 -4.70 -13.25 -11.15
C VAL A 142 -4.01 -13.85 -9.93
N GLU A 143 -2.95 -13.20 -9.47
CA GLU A 143 -2.25 -13.62 -8.25
C GLU A 143 -3.15 -13.43 -7.01
N TRP A 144 -3.00 -14.30 -6.02
CA TRP A 144 -3.80 -14.21 -4.79
C TRP A 144 -3.64 -12.86 -4.08
N ASN A 145 -2.46 -12.26 -4.14
CA ASN A 145 -2.11 -10.98 -3.53
C ASN A 145 -2.26 -9.77 -4.48
N ALA A 146 -2.84 -9.97 -5.67
CA ALA A 146 -3.03 -8.93 -6.67
C ALA A 146 -3.76 -7.70 -6.10
N HIS A 147 -3.33 -6.54 -6.54
CA HIS A 147 -3.93 -5.25 -6.17
C HIS A 147 -3.73 -4.22 -7.28
N VAL A 148 -4.58 -3.20 -7.28
CA VAL A 148 -4.50 -2.07 -8.21
C VAL A 148 -4.33 -0.75 -7.45
N ASP A 149 -3.33 0.02 -7.84
CA ASP A 149 -3.18 1.44 -7.51
C ASP A 149 -3.99 2.22 -8.57
N PHE A 150 -5.26 2.51 -8.27
CA PHE A 150 -6.17 3.19 -9.20
C PHE A 150 -6.02 4.70 -9.02
N ALA A 151 -5.30 5.33 -9.96
CA ALA A 151 -4.94 6.75 -9.93
C ALA A 151 -4.95 7.33 -11.36
N GLY A 152 -4.00 8.20 -11.68
CA GLY A 152 -3.91 8.96 -12.91
C GLY A 152 -4.37 10.39 -12.68
N GLY A 153 -5.47 10.77 -13.31
CA GLY A 153 -6.18 12.02 -13.04
C GLY A 153 -7.08 11.90 -11.80
N GLU A 154 -8.36 12.21 -11.97
CA GLU A 154 -9.39 12.00 -10.95
C GLU A 154 -10.32 10.85 -11.37
N PRO A 155 -10.31 9.69 -10.67
CA PRO A 155 -11.13 8.54 -11.06
C PRO A 155 -12.63 8.81 -11.13
N THR A 156 -13.14 9.73 -10.29
CA THR A 156 -14.56 10.11 -10.32
C THR A 156 -14.96 10.90 -11.57
N LEU A 157 -14.03 11.18 -12.49
CA LEU A 157 -14.30 11.75 -13.82
C LEU A 157 -14.28 10.71 -14.94
N LEU A 158 -13.96 9.44 -14.64
CA LEU A 158 -14.09 8.35 -15.61
C LEU A 158 -15.57 7.93 -15.73
N ASP A 159 -16.07 7.90 -16.97
CA ASP A 159 -17.45 7.48 -17.24
C ASP A 159 -17.68 5.99 -16.91
N ASN A 160 -16.65 5.16 -17.05
CA ASN A 160 -16.69 3.71 -16.81
C ASN A 160 -16.01 3.28 -15.49
N LEU A 161 -15.94 4.15 -14.49
CA LEU A 161 -15.35 3.83 -13.18
C LEU A 161 -15.95 2.56 -12.56
N GLU A 162 -17.27 2.39 -12.62
CA GLU A 162 -17.97 1.24 -12.03
C GLU A 162 -17.63 -0.08 -12.73
N GLU A 163 -17.38 -0.06 -14.05
CA GLU A 163 -16.95 -1.24 -14.80
C GLU A 163 -15.56 -1.72 -14.34
N TYR A 164 -14.63 -0.80 -14.09
CA TYR A 164 -13.34 -1.13 -13.50
C TYR A 164 -13.48 -1.73 -12.11
N LEU A 165 -14.30 -1.11 -11.24
CA LEU A 165 -14.54 -1.63 -9.89
C LEU A 165 -15.14 -3.04 -9.93
N GLU A 166 -16.08 -3.28 -10.83
CA GLU A 166 -16.68 -4.61 -11.03
C GLU A 166 -15.68 -5.63 -11.58
N PHE A 167 -14.81 -5.23 -12.52
CA PHE A 167 -13.72 -6.07 -13.01
C PHE A 167 -12.79 -6.51 -11.88
N PHE A 168 -12.40 -5.59 -10.99
CA PHE A 168 -11.54 -5.91 -9.86
C PHE A 168 -12.26 -6.78 -8.82
N ARG A 169 -13.52 -6.46 -8.51
CA ARG A 169 -14.34 -7.22 -7.56
C ARG A 169 -14.56 -8.66 -8.00
N THR A 170 -14.94 -8.90 -9.25
CA THR A 170 -15.20 -10.25 -9.79
C THR A 170 -13.94 -11.12 -9.82
N ARG A 171 -12.78 -10.50 -9.99
CA ARG A 171 -11.46 -11.18 -9.94
C ARG A 171 -10.81 -11.16 -8.56
N ARG A 172 -11.51 -10.64 -7.55
CA ARG A 172 -11.00 -10.47 -6.19
C ARG A 172 -9.66 -9.71 -6.15
N ILE A 173 -9.45 -8.72 -7.01
CA ILE A 173 -8.29 -7.82 -6.99
C ILE A 173 -8.57 -6.72 -5.97
N ARG A 174 -7.62 -6.47 -5.07
CA ARG A 174 -7.78 -5.40 -4.06
C ARG A 174 -7.59 -4.02 -4.69
N VAL A 175 -8.48 -3.08 -4.40
CA VAL A 175 -8.40 -1.71 -4.96
C VAL A 175 -7.85 -0.70 -3.95
N LEU A 176 -6.72 -0.08 -4.30
CA LEU A 176 -6.16 1.11 -3.66
C LEU A 176 -6.60 2.33 -4.48
N MET A 177 -7.67 3.00 -4.06
CA MET A 177 -8.31 4.08 -4.79
C MET A 177 -7.71 5.43 -4.41
N PHE A 178 -7.11 6.16 -5.35
CA PHE A 178 -6.67 7.54 -5.17
C PHE A 178 -7.68 8.50 -5.75
N THR A 179 -8.34 9.30 -4.91
CA THR A 179 -9.28 10.35 -5.35
C THR A 179 -8.97 11.65 -4.63
N ASN A 180 -9.12 12.77 -5.32
CA ASN A 180 -9.05 14.10 -4.73
C ASN A 180 -10.31 14.48 -3.91
N ALA A 181 -11.34 13.63 -3.96
CA ALA A 181 -12.60 13.76 -3.22
C ALA A 181 -13.35 15.10 -3.42
N VAL A 182 -13.10 15.84 -4.50
CA VAL A 182 -13.92 17.01 -4.86
C VAL A 182 -15.33 16.56 -5.23
N ARG A 183 -15.44 15.46 -6.00
CA ARG A 183 -16.70 14.80 -6.32
C ARG A 183 -16.87 13.57 -5.44
N PHE A 184 -18.01 13.48 -4.75
CA PHE A 184 -18.41 12.24 -4.10
C PHE A 184 -18.86 11.21 -5.14
N HIS A 185 -18.50 9.95 -4.94
CA HIS A 185 -18.95 8.85 -5.79
C HIS A 185 -19.49 7.70 -4.94
N GLN A 186 -20.72 7.28 -5.23
CA GLN A 186 -21.43 6.27 -4.44
C GLN A 186 -20.71 4.91 -4.51
N ALA A 187 -20.28 4.47 -5.70
CA ALA A 187 -19.53 3.21 -5.84
C ALA A 187 -18.22 3.17 -5.04
N ILE A 188 -17.54 4.32 -4.84
CA ILE A 188 -16.33 4.37 -3.99
C ILE A 188 -16.71 4.20 -2.51
N TYR A 189 -17.79 4.86 -2.06
CA TYR A 189 -18.31 4.69 -0.70
C TYR A 189 -18.73 3.24 -0.44
N ASP A 190 -19.48 2.64 -1.36
CA ASP A 190 -19.97 1.26 -1.22
C ASP A 190 -18.83 0.25 -1.24
N GLY A 191 -17.87 0.44 -2.15
CA GLY A 191 -16.69 -0.41 -2.20
C GLY A 191 -15.80 -0.30 -0.96
N LEU A 192 -15.73 0.88 -0.35
CA LEU A 192 -15.03 1.07 0.93
C LEU A 192 -15.78 0.41 2.09
N ALA A 193 -17.12 0.50 2.07
CA ALA A 193 -18.00 -0.05 3.08
C ALA A 193 -18.04 -1.60 3.05
N ASP A 194 -17.95 -2.21 1.87
CA ASP A 194 -17.99 -3.67 1.69
C ASP A 194 -16.59 -4.33 1.65
N GLY A 195 -15.52 -3.53 1.51
CA GLY A 195 -14.13 -3.99 1.50
C GLY A 195 -13.58 -4.36 0.12
N SER A 196 -14.36 -4.21 -0.96
CA SER A 196 -13.85 -4.35 -2.32
C SER A 196 -12.81 -3.29 -2.68
N ILE A 197 -12.94 -2.10 -2.10
CA ILE A 197 -11.91 -1.06 -2.03
C ILE A 197 -11.31 -1.10 -0.63
N TYR A 198 -10.09 -1.62 -0.51
CA TYR A 198 -9.45 -1.79 0.80
C TYR A 198 -8.89 -0.47 1.34
N TRP A 199 -8.60 0.48 0.46
CA TRP A 199 -8.23 1.84 0.82
C TRP A 199 -8.78 2.86 -0.17
N VAL A 200 -9.32 3.95 0.37
CA VAL A 200 -9.47 5.21 -0.34
C VAL A 200 -8.44 6.17 0.23
N ILE A 201 -7.64 6.80 -0.64
CA ILE A 201 -6.61 7.76 -0.26
C ILE A 201 -6.94 9.11 -0.89
N THR A 202 -6.99 10.14 -0.04
CA THR A 202 -7.20 11.51 -0.50
C THR A 202 -6.12 12.43 0.02
N SER A 203 -5.43 13.07 -0.92
CA SER A 203 -4.48 14.14 -0.65
C SER A 203 -5.22 15.46 -0.44
N LEU A 204 -5.26 15.92 0.82
CA LEU A 204 -5.82 17.22 1.20
C LEU A 204 -4.75 18.31 1.16
N ASP A 205 -3.56 17.98 1.68
CA ASP A 205 -2.31 18.75 1.59
C ASP A 205 -2.37 20.22 2.04
N ALA A 206 -3.37 20.59 2.83
CA ALA A 206 -3.53 21.92 3.40
C ALA A 206 -4.35 21.86 4.69
N GLY A 207 -4.04 22.75 5.63
CA GLY A 207 -4.85 23.01 6.81
C GLY A 207 -5.78 24.20 6.67
N THR A 208 -5.59 25.04 5.64
CA THR A 208 -6.44 26.22 5.39
C THR A 208 -7.09 26.20 4.00
N PRO A 209 -8.28 26.81 3.82
CA PRO A 209 -8.88 26.98 2.50
C PRO A 209 -8.01 27.78 1.52
N SER A 210 -7.29 28.80 2.01
CA SER A 210 -6.39 29.63 1.21
C SER A 210 -5.20 28.83 0.68
N THR A 211 -4.54 28.05 1.55
CA THR A 211 -3.45 27.16 1.11
C THR A 211 -3.97 26.12 0.15
N PHE A 212 -5.13 25.50 0.41
CA PHE A 212 -5.72 24.54 -0.52
C PHE A 212 -5.96 25.15 -1.90
N LYS A 213 -6.55 26.35 -1.96
CA LYS A 213 -6.82 27.03 -3.24
C LYS A 213 -5.54 27.36 -3.99
N ALA A 214 -4.52 27.86 -3.30
CA ALA A 214 -3.23 28.18 -3.90
C ALA A 214 -2.48 26.92 -4.38
N LEU A 215 -2.46 25.86 -3.56
CA LEU A 215 -1.71 24.63 -3.83
C LEU A 215 -2.41 23.71 -4.82
N ARG A 216 -3.74 23.55 -4.71
CA ARG A 216 -4.56 22.60 -5.49
C ARG A 216 -5.28 23.27 -6.67
N GLY A 217 -5.21 24.60 -6.75
CA GLY A 217 -5.67 25.41 -7.88
C GLY A 217 -7.17 25.63 -7.98
N ARG A 218 -7.97 25.19 -6.98
CA ARG A 218 -9.43 25.36 -6.95
C ARG A 218 -9.94 25.56 -5.52
N ASP A 219 -11.03 26.31 -5.41
CA ASP A 219 -11.68 26.64 -4.14
C ASP A 219 -12.69 25.56 -3.72
N ARG A 220 -12.16 24.41 -3.25
CA ARG A 220 -12.96 23.19 -2.97
C ARG A 220 -12.67 22.57 -1.60
N TYR A 221 -11.94 23.25 -0.73
CA TYR A 221 -11.48 22.71 0.56
C TYR A 221 -12.62 22.14 1.41
N LEU A 222 -13.68 22.93 1.66
CA LEU A 222 -14.81 22.51 2.48
C LEU A 222 -15.57 21.33 1.86
N GLN A 223 -15.74 21.32 0.53
CA GLN A 223 -16.38 20.22 -0.19
C GLN A 223 -15.56 18.91 -0.04
N VAL A 224 -14.23 19.00 -0.11
CA VAL A 224 -13.35 17.85 0.10
C VAL A 224 -13.49 17.32 1.53
N LEU A 225 -13.50 18.20 2.55
CA LEU A 225 -13.71 17.78 3.93
C LEU A 225 -15.06 17.08 4.14
N GLU A 226 -16.13 17.60 3.53
CA GLU A 226 -17.46 16.99 3.58
C GLU A 226 -17.43 15.58 2.98
N ASN A 227 -16.85 15.41 1.80
CA ASN A 227 -16.75 14.11 1.15
C ASN A 227 -15.84 13.14 1.91
N LEU A 228 -14.75 13.63 2.50
CA LEU A 228 -13.89 12.83 3.38
C LEU A 228 -14.67 12.34 4.60
N SER A 229 -15.53 13.16 5.20
CA SER A 229 -16.37 12.73 6.32
C SER A 229 -17.26 11.54 5.95
N ARG A 230 -17.82 11.54 4.73
CA ARG A 230 -18.65 10.46 4.20
C ARG A 230 -17.84 9.20 3.97
N TYR A 231 -16.67 9.29 3.35
CA TYR A 231 -15.79 8.14 3.18
C TYR A 231 -15.28 7.59 4.52
N ALA A 232 -15.04 8.46 5.51
CA ALA A 232 -14.63 8.03 6.84
C ALA A 232 -15.74 7.23 7.54
N VAL A 233 -17.02 7.60 7.35
CA VAL A 233 -18.17 6.81 7.80
C VAL A 233 -18.21 5.44 7.13
N ALA A 234 -17.94 5.33 5.83
CA ALA A 234 -17.83 4.03 5.17
C ALA A 234 -16.69 3.19 5.76
N GLY A 235 -15.51 3.77 5.95
CA GLY A 235 -14.37 3.09 6.55
C GLY A 235 -14.59 2.65 8.01
N SER A 236 -15.44 3.36 8.77
CA SER A 236 -15.83 2.97 10.13
C SER A 236 -16.66 1.68 10.19
N LYS A 237 -17.13 1.15 9.05
CA LYS A 237 -17.75 -0.18 8.98
C LYS A 237 -16.73 -1.33 9.07
N GLY A 238 -15.42 -1.02 9.06
CA GLY A 238 -14.35 -1.94 9.41
C GLY A 238 -13.82 -2.83 8.28
N LYS A 239 -14.35 -2.74 7.06
CA LYS A 239 -13.95 -3.59 5.92
C LYS A 239 -12.90 -2.96 5.01
N GLY A 240 -13.09 -1.71 4.63
CA GLY A 240 -12.08 -0.86 3.98
C GLY A 240 -11.70 0.33 4.86
N MET A 241 -10.71 1.12 4.45
CA MET A 241 -10.21 2.26 5.26
C MET A 241 -10.02 3.54 4.44
N LEU A 242 -10.35 4.68 5.04
CA LEU A 242 -9.97 5.98 4.50
C LEU A 242 -8.59 6.39 5.04
N ALA A 243 -7.69 6.80 4.14
CA ALA A 243 -6.47 7.52 4.46
C ALA A 243 -6.56 8.97 3.99
N ALA A 244 -6.47 9.92 4.92
CA ALA A 244 -6.23 11.31 4.57
C ALA A 244 -4.71 11.55 4.49
N LYS A 245 -4.25 12.08 3.36
CA LYS A 245 -2.84 12.23 3.04
C LYS A 245 -2.44 13.70 3.06
N TYR A 246 -1.23 13.95 3.55
CA TYR A 246 -0.54 15.24 3.51
C TYR A 246 0.79 15.09 2.77
N ILE A 247 0.90 15.77 1.64
CA ILE A 247 2.15 15.95 0.88
C ILE A 247 2.77 17.28 1.32
N PHE A 248 3.91 17.23 2.00
CA PHE A 248 4.67 18.42 2.36
C PHE A 248 5.31 19.04 1.11
N CYS A 249 4.96 20.29 0.86
CA CYS A 249 5.46 21.17 -0.19
C CYS A 249 5.97 22.46 0.46
N GLU A 250 6.77 23.25 -0.26
CA GLU A 250 7.30 24.51 0.27
C GLU A 250 6.21 25.47 0.80
N SER A 251 5.03 25.47 0.16
CA SER A 251 3.94 26.40 0.46
C SER A 251 2.95 25.94 1.53
N ASN A 252 3.12 24.77 2.15
CA ASN A 252 2.19 24.23 3.16
C ASN A 252 2.88 23.79 4.47
N CYS A 253 4.04 24.36 4.77
CA CYS A 253 4.83 24.04 5.97
C CYS A 253 4.57 24.99 7.15
N GLY A 254 3.68 25.96 7.01
CA GLY A 254 3.36 26.95 8.05
C GLY A 254 2.53 26.37 9.20
N ASP A 255 2.62 27.00 10.37
CA ASP A 255 1.94 26.52 11.59
C ASP A 255 0.40 26.49 11.44
N ASP A 256 -0.19 27.41 10.66
CA ASP A 256 -1.63 27.42 10.35
C ASP A 256 -2.06 26.17 9.58
N ASP A 257 -1.25 25.72 8.62
CA ASP A 257 -1.55 24.51 7.83
C ASP A 257 -1.34 23.25 8.67
N ILE A 258 -0.29 23.20 9.48
CA ILE A 258 -0.03 22.10 10.41
C ILE A 258 -1.19 21.94 11.40
N ALA A 259 -1.55 23.02 12.10
CA ALA A 259 -2.63 23.00 13.07
C ALA A 259 -3.98 22.74 12.40
N GLY A 260 -4.28 23.46 11.32
CA GLY A 260 -5.53 23.32 10.58
C GLY A 260 -5.76 21.91 10.07
N PHE A 261 -4.72 21.28 9.50
CA PHE A 261 -4.82 19.89 9.04
C PHE A 261 -4.99 18.94 10.22
N ALA A 262 -4.21 19.08 11.29
CA ALA A 262 -4.34 18.21 12.46
C ALA A 262 -5.75 18.26 13.06
N TYR A 263 -6.32 19.45 13.27
CA TYR A 263 -7.68 19.60 13.80
C TYR A 263 -8.74 19.13 12.80
N ALA A 264 -8.53 19.33 11.50
CA ALA A 264 -9.37 18.72 10.48
C ALA A 264 -9.34 17.20 10.58
N MET A 265 -8.21 16.55 10.88
CA MET A 265 -8.14 15.09 11.08
C MET A 265 -8.76 14.62 12.40
N LEU A 266 -8.83 15.48 13.42
CA LEU A 266 -9.51 15.17 14.69
C LEU A 266 -11.03 15.24 14.56
N ALA A 267 -11.56 16.15 13.73
CA ALA A 267 -12.98 16.22 13.37
C ALA A 267 -13.32 15.16 12.31
N LEU A 268 -12.55 15.18 11.21
CA LEU A 268 -11.93 14.07 10.52
C LEU A 268 -12.29 12.66 10.91
N ARG A 269 -11.50 12.10 11.83
CA ARG A 269 -11.27 10.68 12.21
C ARG A 269 -11.16 9.69 11.03
N PRO A 270 -10.36 9.97 10.00
CA PRO A 270 -10.06 8.94 8.99
C PRO A 270 -9.39 7.73 9.68
N GLN A 271 -9.51 6.54 9.10
CA GLN A 271 -8.92 5.34 9.69
C GLN A 271 -7.38 5.43 9.76
N LYS A 272 -6.74 6.17 8.85
CA LYS A 272 -5.33 6.57 8.98
C LYS A 272 -5.08 7.98 8.44
N VAL A 273 -4.00 8.59 8.92
CA VAL A 273 -3.40 9.79 8.33
C VAL A 273 -2.06 9.41 7.72
N TRP A 274 -1.79 9.81 6.47
CA TRP A 274 -0.56 9.45 5.75
C TRP A 274 0.27 10.70 5.47
N LEU A 275 1.54 10.65 5.84
CA LEU A 275 2.46 11.78 5.70
C LEU A 275 3.57 11.46 4.69
N THR A 276 3.81 12.35 3.73
CA THR A 276 4.86 12.20 2.70
C THR A 276 5.36 13.55 2.20
N PHE A 277 6.45 13.55 1.43
CA PHE A 277 6.93 14.72 0.69
C PHE A 277 6.45 14.72 -0.76
N ASP A 278 6.55 15.90 -1.39
CA ASP A 278 6.56 16.00 -2.84
C ASP A 278 7.80 15.26 -3.40
N PHE A 279 7.56 14.40 -4.38
CA PHE A 279 8.61 13.60 -5.01
C PHE A 279 9.22 14.29 -6.25
N ALA A 280 8.64 15.40 -6.70
CA ALA A 280 9.06 16.09 -7.91
C ALA A 280 10.56 16.41 -7.96
N PRO A 281 11.21 16.92 -6.90
CA PRO A 281 12.64 17.21 -6.97
C PRO A 281 13.48 15.95 -7.24
N MET A 282 13.11 14.82 -6.66
CA MET A 282 13.81 13.53 -6.90
C MET A 282 13.60 13.04 -8.33
N PHE A 283 12.37 13.15 -8.86
CA PHE A 283 12.07 12.78 -10.24
C PHE A 283 12.83 13.62 -11.26
N LEU A 284 13.02 14.91 -10.97
CA LEU A 284 13.74 15.85 -11.82
C LEU A 284 15.27 15.80 -11.60
N HIS A 285 15.77 14.80 -10.87
CA HIS A 285 17.20 14.64 -10.52
C HIS A 285 17.80 15.88 -9.84
N GLN A 286 16.99 16.60 -9.06
CA GLN A 286 17.43 17.75 -8.25
C GLN A 286 17.99 17.26 -6.90
N SER A 287 19.11 16.54 -6.95
CA SER A 287 19.72 15.85 -5.79
C SER A 287 20.14 16.76 -4.62
N ASN A 288 20.05 18.08 -4.78
CA ASN A 288 20.41 19.08 -3.77
C ASN A 288 19.19 19.86 -3.24
N HIS A 289 17.96 19.36 -3.46
CA HIS A 289 16.77 20.02 -2.94
C HIS A 289 16.78 20.05 -1.40
N ASP A 290 16.56 21.23 -0.82
CA ASP A 290 16.55 21.40 0.63
C ASP A 290 15.16 21.09 1.21
N TYR A 291 15.03 19.89 1.79
CA TYR A 291 13.82 19.46 2.50
C TYR A 291 13.73 19.96 3.95
N SER A 292 14.61 20.84 4.42
CA SER A 292 14.70 21.18 5.85
C SER A 292 13.39 21.75 6.40
N ALA A 293 12.75 22.68 5.70
CA ALA A 293 11.47 23.26 6.13
C ALA A 293 10.35 22.19 6.21
N GLN A 294 10.28 21.32 5.20
CA GLN A 294 9.32 20.24 5.10
C GLN A 294 9.56 19.20 6.21
N ILE A 295 10.81 18.89 6.54
CA ILE A 295 11.18 17.95 7.61
C ILE A 295 10.74 18.49 8.98
N GLU A 296 10.98 19.78 9.27
CA GLU A 296 10.52 20.37 10.53
C GLU A 296 8.99 20.39 10.63
N ALA A 297 8.29 20.75 9.54
CA ALA A 297 6.84 20.73 9.48
C ALA A 297 6.26 19.32 9.63
N TYR A 298 6.91 18.32 9.04
CA TYR A 298 6.57 16.91 9.19
C TYR A 298 6.61 16.49 10.66
N ALA A 299 7.74 16.74 11.33
CA ALA A 299 7.91 16.38 12.73
C ALA A 299 6.86 17.06 13.62
N LYS A 300 6.62 18.36 13.41
CA LYS A 300 5.58 19.12 14.12
C LYS A 300 4.19 18.52 13.94
N LEU A 301 3.78 18.24 12.69
CA LEU A 301 2.46 17.67 12.41
C LEU A 301 2.30 16.28 13.01
N TYR A 302 3.31 15.42 12.85
CA TYR A 302 3.30 14.07 13.40
C TYR A 302 3.15 14.10 14.93
N LEU A 303 3.93 14.92 15.63
CA LEU A 303 3.85 15.05 17.09
C LEU A 303 2.52 15.62 17.56
N LEU A 304 1.96 16.60 16.82
CA LEU A 304 0.64 17.16 17.13
C LEU A 304 -0.47 16.12 16.97
N LEU A 305 -0.46 15.32 15.91
CA LEU A 305 -1.41 14.21 15.73
C LEU A 305 -1.24 13.16 16.83
N LYS A 306 0.00 12.77 17.14
CA LYS A 306 0.32 11.78 18.17
C LYS A 306 -0.15 12.20 19.56
N LYS A 307 -0.02 13.50 19.90
CA LYS A 307 -0.58 14.09 21.12
C LYS A 307 -2.07 13.80 21.30
N HIS A 308 -2.82 13.71 20.20
CA HIS A 308 -4.26 13.47 20.19
C HIS A 308 -4.63 12.01 19.83
N GLY A 309 -3.69 11.09 20.00
CA GLY A 309 -3.91 9.65 19.79
C GLY A 309 -3.98 9.23 18.32
N ILE A 310 -3.59 10.10 17.38
CA ILE A 310 -3.47 9.73 15.96
C ILE A 310 -2.01 9.42 15.65
N GLU A 311 -1.68 8.13 15.57
CA GLU A 311 -0.38 7.67 15.07
C GLU A 311 -0.37 7.76 13.54
N ALA A 312 0.14 8.87 13.00
CA ALA A 312 0.19 9.08 11.56
C ALA A 312 1.21 8.14 10.88
N PHE A 313 0.83 7.60 9.73
CA PHE A 313 1.63 6.65 8.96
C PHE A 313 2.66 7.38 8.09
N HIS A 314 3.92 6.94 8.19
CA HIS A 314 5.03 7.45 7.39
C HIS A 314 5.03 6.87 5.96
N TYR A 315 4.08 7.30 5.12
CA TYR A 315 3.98 6.81 3.73
C TYR A 315 5.30 6.97 2.95
N TYR A 316 6.06 8.05 3.21
CA TYR A 316 7.37 8.26 2.62
C TYR A 316 8.37 7.11 2.87
N LYS A 317 8.41 6.59 4.12
CA LYS A 317 9.25 5.47 4.54
C LYS A 317 8.98 4.24 3.68
N GLU A 318 7.71 4.00 3.36
CA GLU A 318 7.23 2.77 2.71
C GLU A 318 7.20 2.87 1.18
N ALA A 319 7.13 4.10 0.66
CA ALA A 319 7.12 4.37 -0.78
C ALA A 319 8.53 4.58 -1.33
N ILE A 320 9.15 5.74 -1.08
CA ILE A 320 10.39 6.13 -1.77
C ILE A 320 11.63 5.62 -1.05
N ALA A 321 11.61 5.58 0.28
CA ALA A 321 12.75 5.09 1.07
C ALA A 321 12.94 3.56 0.95
N THR A 322 11.94 2.80 0.52
CA THR A 322 12.13 1.37 0.23
C THR A 322 12.80 1.11 -1.11
N VAL A 323 12.79 2.09 -2.03
CA VAL A 323 13.24 1.90 -3.42
C VAL A 323 14.46 2.75 -3.81
N SER A 324 14.81 3.78 -3.01
CA SER A 324 15.92 4.71 -3.29
C SER A 324 16.73 5.06 -2.05
N GLN A 325 18.05 5.30 -2.22
CA GLN A 325 18.93 5.68 -1.11
C GLN A 325 18.65 7.10 -0.61
N GLU A 326 18.50 8.07 -1.51
CA GLU A 326 18.14 9.46 -1.16
C GLU A 326 16.85 9.53 -0.34
N GLY A 327 15.85 8.71 -0.69
CA GLY A 327 14.62 8.56 0.09
C GLY A 327 14.88 8.08 1.52
N ARG A 328 15.80 7.12 1.72
CA ARG A 328 16.17 6.64 3.07
C ARG A 328 16.83 7.74 3.89
N ASP A 329 17.72 8.51 3.28
CA ASP A 329 18.46 9.56 3.97
C ASP A 329 17.52 10.70 4.44
N ILE A 330 16.56 11.10 3.60
CA ILE A 330 15.51 12.07 3.98
C ILE A 330 14.65 11.52 5.12
N MET A 331 14.24 10.24 5.06
CA MET A 331 13.42 9.65 6.11
C MET A 331 14.17 9.57 7.45
N ASN A 332 15.46 9.26 7.45
CA ASN A 332 16.27 9.26 8.67
C ASN A 332 16.31 10.65 9.31
N ARG A 333 16.46 11.71 8.51
CA ARG A 333 16.40 13.10 9.00
C ARG A 333 15.04 13.43 9.63
N VAL A 334 13.93 12.94 9.07
CA VAL A 334 12.60 13.09 9.66
C VAL A 334 12.51 12.43 11.02
N LEU A 335 12.98 11.18 11.15
CA LEU A 335 12.96 10.46 12.43
C LEU A 335 13.78 11.19 13.49
N SER A 336 14.98 11.69 13.14
CA SER A 336 15.79 12.52 14.03
C SER A 336 15.10 13.83 14.42
N ALA A 337 14.37 14.48 13.50
CA ALA A 337 13.62 15.69 13.81
C ALA A 337 12.45 15.41 14.77
N ILE A 338 11.72 14.29 14.58
CA ILE A 338 10.65 13.84 15.48
C ILE A 338 11.21 13.60 16.90
N GLU A 339 12.31 12.86 17.01
CA GLU A 339 12.95 12.57 18.30
C GLU A 339 13.39 13.86 19.00
N ARG A 340 14.10 14.73 18.28
CA ARG A 340 14.56 16.02 18.79
C ARG A 340 13.40 16.90 19.28
N GLN A 341 12.35 17.08 18.48
CA GLN A 341 11.21 17.92 18.87
C GLN A 341 10.33 17.29 19.96
N GLY A 342 10.20 15.96 19.98
CA GLY A 342 9.40 15.23 20.97
C GLY A 342 9.96 15.32 22.39
N SER A 343 11.27 15.51 22.54
CA SER A 343 11.92 15.69 23.84
C SER A 343 11.61 17.02 24.55
N VAL A 344 10.99 17.98 23.85
CA VAL A 344 10.86 19.38 24.31
C VAL A 344 9.48 19.73 24.88
N ALA A 345 8.45 18.88 24.68
CA ALA A 345 7.08 19.18 25.11
C ALA A 345 6.40 18.00 25.85
N PRO A 346 5.94 18.18 27.11
CA PRO A 346 5.13 17.16 27.76
C PRO A 346 3.78 17.02 27.01
N LEU A 347 3.56 15.83 26.42
CA LEU A 347 2.35 15.49 25.67
C LEU A 347 1.10 15.27 26.55
N GLY A 348 1.21 15.45 27.86
CA GLY A 348 0.26 14.89 28.84
C GLY A 348 -0.58 15.91 29.61
N VAL A 349 -1.46 16.66 28.95
CA VAL A 349 -2.63 17.25 29.63
C VAL A 349 -3.86 16.47 29.16
N SER A 350 -4.31 15.50 29.98
CA SER A 350 -5.41 14.58 29.66
C SER A 350 -6.68 15.30 29.22
N ASP A 351 -6.95 16.46 29.81
CA ASP A 351 -8.20 17.20 29.65
C ASP A 351 -8.26 17.97 28.31
N LEU A 352 -7.17 17.99 27.54
CA LEU A 352 -7.08 18.63 26.23
C LEU A 352 -6.94 17.61 25.08
N ILE A 353 -7.19 16.33 25.34
CA ILE A 353 -7.12 15.26 24.34
C ILE A 353 -8.52 15.02 23.77
N PHE A 354 -8.72 15.33 22.49
CA PHE A 354 -9.90 14.90 21.76
C PHE A 354 -9.86 13.37 21.58
N ARG A 355 -10.83 12.65 22.14
CA ARG A 355 -10.97 11.20 21.94
C ARG A 355 -11.46 10.87 20.53
N ASP A 356 -11.12 9.68 20.06
CA ASP A 356 -11.69 9.15 18.82
C ASP A 356 -13.17 8.81 19.04
N PHE A 357 -14.05 9.40 18.24
CA PHE A 357 -15.49 9.18 18.30
C PHE A 357 -15.98 8.13 17.30
N ARG A 358 -15.09 7.58 16.46
CA ARG A 358 -15.40 6.57 15.45
C ARG A 358 -14.86 5.19 15.78
N GLY A 359 -13.77 5.12 16.54
CA GLY A 359 -13.18 3.87 17.00
C GLY A 359 -13.74 3.38 18.34
N THR A 360 -13.67 2.08 18.57
CA THR A 360 -13.70 1.51 19.93
C THR A 360 -12.28 1.58 20.52
N GLU A 361 -12.15 1.77 21.83
CA GLU A 361 -10.82 1.75 22.46
C GLU A 361 -10.14 0.38 22.20
N PRO A 362 -8.81 0.34 21.94
CA PRO A 362 -8.09 -0.89 21.70
C PRO A 362 -8.25 -1.86 22.87
N THR A 363 -8.45 -3.14 22.58
CA THR A 363 -8.65 -4.18 23.62
C THR A 363 -7.34 -4.86 24.05
N VAL A 364 -6.26 -4.69 23.28
CA VAL A 364 -4.97 -5.32 23.58
C VAL A 364 -4.24 -4.54 24.68
N GLU A 365 -4.38 -5.00 25.92
CA GLU A 365 -3.65 -4.46 27.08
C GLU A 365 -2.25 -5.10 27.25
N SER A 366 -1.99 -6.26 26.64
CA SER A 366 -0.73 -7.00 26.77
C SER A 366 -0.11 -7.42 25.43
N GLU A 367 1.21 -7.26 25.29
CA GLU A 367 1.97 -7.75 24.13
C GLU A 367 1.83 -9.28 23.97
N PRO A 368 1.70 -9.82 22.74
CA PRO A 368 1.65 -11.27 22.52
C PRO A 368 3.00 -11.94 22.78
N ASP A 369 3.01 -13.27 22.86
CA ASP A 369 4.26 -14.04 22.83
C ASP A 369 5.03 -13.71 21.54
N LYS A 370 6.36 -13.83 21.57
CA LYS A 370 7.22 -13.64 20.38
C LYS A 370 7.82 -14.97 19.94
N PHE A 371 8.05 -15.17 18.64
CA PHE A 371 8.76 -16.35 18.14
C PHE A 371 9.81 -16.03 17.07
N SER A 372 10.85 -16.87 16.99
CA SER A 372 11.84 -16.89 15.90
C SER A 372 11.72 -18.19 15.11
N ILE A 373 12.21 -18.22 13.86
CA ILE A 373 12.16 -19.41 12.98
C ILE A 373 13.52 -20.08 12.77
N THR A 374 14.61 -19.53 13.30
CA THR A 374 15.95 -20.15 13.15
C THR A 374 16.84 -19.86 14.35
N PRO A 375 16.80 -20.69 15.42
CA PRO A 375 15.90 -21.84 15.62
C PRO A 375 14.46 -21.44 15.98
N LEU A 376 13.53 -22.40 15.90
CA LEU A 376 12.15 -22.22 16.34
C LEU A 376 12.09 -22.10 17.88
N GLU A 377 11.91 -20.87 18.36
CA GLU A 377 11.87 -20.55 19.78
C GLU A 377 10.69 -19.65 20.11
N LEU A 378 10.16 -19.80 21.32
CA LEU A 378 9.12 -18.95 21.87
C LEU A 378 9.68 -18.14 23.04
N ARG A 379 9.45 -16.83 22.98
CA ARG A 379 9.76 -15.88 24.04
C ARG A 379 8.47 -15.29 24.60
N ARG A 380 8.13 -15.67 25.83
CA ARG A 380 7.02 -15.07 26.59
C ARG A 380 7.46 -13.73 27.17
N ASN A 381 6.52 -12.80 27.37
CA ASN A 381 6.81 -11.48 27.94
C ASN A 381 7.65 -11.57 29.22
N GLY A 382 8.84 -10.96 29.21
CA GLY A 382 9.79 -10.94 30.34
C GLY A 382 10.43 -12.30 30.70
N GLY A 383 10.20 -13.34 29.89
CA GLY A 383 10.67 -14.71 30.16
C GLY A 383 11.88 -15.15 29.33
N LEU A 384 12.43 -16.31 29.71
CA LEU A 384 13.50 -16.99 28.97
C LEU A 384 12.97 -17.59 27.67
N SER A 385 13.78 -17.48 26.61
CA SER A 385 13.53 -18.19 25.35
C SER A 385 13.58 -19.71 25.59
N LYS A 386 12.65 -20.44 24.99
CA LYS A 386 12.63 -21.92 25.04
C LYS A 386 12.38 -22.47 23.65
N GLY A 387 13.01 -23.61 23.35
CA GLY A 387 12.72 -24.39 22.16
C GLY A 387 11.22 -24.68 22.08
N TRP A 388 10.64 -24.44 20.90
CA TRP A 388 9.20 -24.51 20.70
C TRP A 388 8.87 -25.52 19.61
N SER A 389 7.86 -26.35 19.85
CA SER A 389 7.38 -27.35 18.90
C SER A 389 5.94 -27.10 18.54
N LEU A 390 5.68 -27.05 17.23
CA LEU A 390 4.34 -26.92 16.66
C LEU A 390 3.79 -28.27 16.17
N ALA A 391 4.52 -29.37 16.38
CA ALA A 391 4.10 -30.69 15.93
C ALA A 391 2.75 -31.08 16.56
N GLY A 392 1.79 -31.45 15.70
CA GLY A 392 0.44 -31.82 16.13
C GLY A 392 -0.45 -30.65 16.61
N LYS A 393 0.04 -29.40 16.54
CA LYS A 393 -0.77 -28.20 16.82
C LYS A 393 -1.51 -27.75 15.57
N ARG A 394 -2.77 -27.34 15.74
CA ARG A 394 -3.59 -26.71 14.71
C ARG A 394 -3.26 -25.23 14.64
N ILE A 395 -2.68 -24.80 13.53
CA ILE A 395 -2.16 -23.44 13.38
C ILE A 395 -2.90 -22.63 12.31
N LEU A 396 -3.09 -21.34 12.61
CA LEU A 396 -3.45 -20.31 11.65
C LEU A 396 -2.31 -19.31 11.49
N LEU A 397 -2.27 -18.69 10.31
CA LEU A 397 -1.27 -17.71 9.95
C LEU A 397 -1.91 -16.35 9.66
N ALA A 398 -1.37 -15.28 10.22
CA ALA A 398 -1.95 -13.95 10.14
C ALA A 398 -0.91 -12.86 9.84
N PRO A 399 -1.21 -11.84 9.02
CA PRO A 399 -2.30 -11.79 8.05
C PRO A 399 -1.94 -12.61 6.78
N ALA A 400 -2.83 -12.67 5.80
CA ALA A 400 -2.50 -13.21 4.48
C ALA A 400 -1.59 -12.24 3.70
N CYS A 401 -0.28 -12.35 3.88
CA CYS A 401 0.70 -11.50 3.21
C CYS A 401 1.98 -12.28 2.84
N PRO A 402 2.82 -11.76 1.92
CA PRO A 402 4.06 -12.43 1.52
C PRO A 402 5.01 -12.74 2.68
N LEU A 403 5.06 -11.90 3.72
CA LEU A 403 5.89 -12.15 4.90
C LEU A 403 5.42 -13.40 5.65
N THR A 404 4.12 -13.51 5.88
CA THR A 404 3.50 -14.68 6.50
C THR A 404 3.63 -15.94 5.63
N GLN A 405 3.49 -15.81 4.30
CA GLN A 405 3.71 -16.92 3.38
C GLN A 405 5.16 -17.45 3.45
N LYS A 406 6.16 -16.59 3.67
CA LYS A 406 7.56 -17.03 3.84
C LYS A 406 7.77 -17.90 5.07
N LEU A 407 6.93 -17.82 6.09
CA LEU A 407 7.01 -18.74 7.23
C LEU A 407 6.83 -20.20 6.80
N LEU A 408 6.15 -20.43 5.67
CA LEU A 408 5.92 -21.78 5.16
C LEU A 408 7.17 -22.46 4.63
N SER A 409 8.29 -21.74 4.41
CA SER A 409 9.54 -22.38 4.04
C SER A 409 10.24 -23.08 5.20
N ASP A 410 9.79 -22.85 6.43
CA ASP A 410 10.40 -23.43 7.63
C ASP A 410 9.91 -24.88 7.88
N PRO A 411 10.81 -25.87 7.98
CA PRO A 411 10.43 -27.27 8.18
C PRO A 411 9.71 -27.55 9.50
N GLU A 412 9.99 -26.81 10.59
CA GLU A 412 9.31 -27.01 11.87
C GLU A 412 7.89 -26.48 11.83
N ILE A 413 7.67 -25.34 11.16
CA ILE A 413 6.32 -24.87 10.88
C ILE A 413 5.61 -25.96 10.07
N GLN A 414 6.25 -26.57 9.05
CA GLN A 414 5.65 -27.60 8.17
C GLN A 414 5.18 -28.87 8.87
N ARG A 415 5.61 -29.11 10.11
CA ARG A 415 5.17 -30.24 10.93
C ARG A 415 3.87 -30.01 11.69
N ALA A 416 3.36 -28.79 11.72
CA ALA A 416 2.07 -28.47 12.33
C ALA A 416 0.88 -28.95 11.47
N ASP A 417 -0.33 -28.94 12.03
CA ASP A 417 -1.58 -29.08 11.26
C ASP A 417 -2.06 -27.70 10.78
N TRP A 418 -1.89 -27.44 9.48
CA TRP A 418 -2.07 -26.10 8.90
C TRP A 418 -3.50 -25.92 8.45
N VAL A 419 -4.25 -25.09 9.17
CA VAL A 419 -5.65 -24.84 8.83
C VAL A 419 -5.75 -23.84 7.67
N GLY A 420 -4.93 -22.78 7.69
CA GLY A 420 -4.85 -21.79 6.62
C GLY A 420 -4.40 -20.41 7.10
N PHE A 421 -4.81 -19.39 6.34
CA PHE A 421 -4.50 -17.99 6.64
C PHE A 421 -5.75 -17.27 7.17
N ILE A 422 -5.57 -16.15 7.84
CA ILE A 422 -6.65 -15.23 8.21
C ILE A 422 -6.36 -13.81 7.74
N ASP A 423 -7.39 -13.11 7.26
CA ASP A 423 -7.31 -11.71 6.84
C ASP A 423 -8.67 -11.00 7.02
N ARG A 424 -8.63 -9.71 7.40
CA ARG A 424 -9.85 -8.90 7.54
C ARG A 424 -10.50 -8.60 6.20
N ASN A 425 -9.71 -8.54 5.12
CA ASN A 425 -10.20 -8.07 3.85
C ASN A 425 -11.12 -9.13 3.21
N PRO A 426 -12.42 -8.83 3.00
CA PRO A 426 -13.37 -9.78 2.42
C PRO A 426 -12.98 -10.29 1.03
N ILE A 427 -12.27 -9.48 0.24
CA ILE A 427 -11.79 -9.86 -1.10
C ILE A 427 -10.73 -10.97 -1.03
N GLN A 428 -9.96 -11.04 0.05
CA GLN A 428 -8.96 -12.09 0.25
C GLN A 428 -9.60 -13.40 0.73
N GLN A 429 -10.72 -13.31 1.46
CA GLN A 429 -11.37 -14.48 2.05
C GLN A 429 -11.85 -15.47 0.97
N GLY A 430 -11.64 -16.76 1.23
CA GLY A 430 -11.93 -17.84 0.29
C GLY A 430 -10.94 -17.98 -0.87
N LYS A 431 -9.89 -17.15 -0.98
CA LYS A 431 -8.75 -17.45 -1.86
C LYS A 431 -7.86 -18.51 -1.23
N THR A 432 -6.96 -19.07 -2.03
CA THR A 432 -5.96 -20.04 -1.57
C THR A 432 -4.53 -19.53 -1.74
N ILE A 433 -3.68 -19.79 -0.75
CA ILE A 433 -2.23 -19.63 -0.79
C ILE A 433 -1.62 -21.01 -0.55
N ASP A 434 -0.82 -21.51 -1.48
CA ASP A 434 -0.18 -22.84 -1.39
C ASP A 434 -1.16 -23.97 -1.02
N GLY A 435 -2.36 -23.92 -1.62
CA GLY A 435 -3.44 -24.89 -1.40
C GLY A 435 -4.26 -24.71 -0.12
N ARG A 436 -4.04 -23.64 0.65
CA ARG A 436 -4.75 -23.36 1.92
C ARG A 436 -5.59 -22.11 1.84
N THR A 437 -6.80 -22.18 2.39
CA THR A 437 -7.79 -21.10 2.35
C THR A 437 -7.42 -19.92 3.24
N ILE A 438 -7.79 -18.71 2.81
CA ILE A 438 -7.81 -17.49 3.64
C ILE A 438 -9.19 -17.35 4.27
N TYR A 439 -9.28 -17.25 5.59
CA TYR A 439 -10.52 -17.12 6.35
C TYR A 439 -10.68 -15.72 6.96
N SER A 440 -11.88 -15.42 7.43
CA SER A 440 -12.16 -14.21 8.20
C SER A 440 -11.76 -14.41 9.68
N TYR A 441 -11.59 -13.32 10.43
CA TYR A 441 -11.32 -13.41 11.86
C TYR A 441 -12.50 -14.03 12.63
N GLU A 442 -13.73 -13.77 12.18
CA GLU A 442 -14.97 -14.29 12.79
C GLU A 442 -15.11 -15.81 12.65
N ALA A 443 -14.35 -16.44 11.75
CA ALA A 443 -14.34 -17.89 11.60
C ALA A 443 -13.51 -18.60 12.69
N ILE A 444 -12.55 -17.90 13.32
CA ILE A 444 -11.57 -18.47 14.26
C ILE A 444 -12.22 -19.32 15.37
N PRO A 445 -13.29 -18.88 16.06
CA PRO A 445 -13.89 -19.65 17.16
C PRO A 445 -14.36 -21.06 16.79
N SER A 446 -14.76 -21.24 15.52
CA SER A 446 -15.32 -22.52 15.03
C SER A 446 -14.26 -23.53 14.58
N MET A 447 -12.98 -23.14 14.56
CA MET A 447 -11.92 -23.89 13.89
C MET A 447 -11.08 -24.79 14.82
N GLY A 448 -11.21 -24.62 16.14
CA GLY A 448 -10.40 -25.36 17.12
C GLY A 448 -8.91 -25.13 16.93
N ILE A 449 -8.48 -23.86 16.96
CA ILE A 449 -7.10 -23.44 16.70
C ILE A 449 -6.30 -23.39 18.01
N ASP A 450 -5.14 -24.06 18.00
CA ASP A 450 -4.23 -24.05 19.13
C ASP A 450 -3.35 -22.80 19.13
N VAL A 451 -2.83 -22.40 17.96
CA VAL A 451 -1.85 -21.33 17.81
C VAL A 451 -2.16 -20.45 16.60
N ILE A 452 -2.06 -19.13 16.77
CA ILE A 452 -2.08 -18.16 15.67
C ILE A 452 -0.69 -17.54 15.58
N LEU A 453 0.03 -17.83 14.50
CA LEU A 453 1.31 -17.19 14.19
C LEU A 453 1.05 -15.89 13.44
N VAL A 454 1.55 -14.79 13.98
CA VAL A 454 1.32 -13.44 13.46
C VAL A 454 2.64 -12.89 12.91
N ALA A 455 2.70 -12.59 11.61
CA ALA A 455 3.81 -11.88 10.99
C ALA A 455 3.28 -10.64 10.27
N PRO A 456 2.80 -9.63 11.02
CA PRO A 456 2.12 -8.50 10.44
C PRO A 456 3.14 -7.49 9.87
N PRO A 457 2.83 -6.82 8.74
CA PRO A 457 3.53 -5.60 8.39
C PRO A 457 3.40 -4.58 9.54
N GLU A 458 4.50 -3.92 9.91
CA GLU A 458 4.60 -2.98 11.05
C GLU A 458 3.38 -2.03 11.13
N LYS A 459 2.98 -1.47 9.97
CA LYS A 459 1.88 -0.52 9.81
C LYS A 459 0.47 -1.04 10.12
N HIS A 460 0.28 -2.34 10.14
CA HIS A 460 -1.01 -2.98 10.43
C HIS A 460 -0.95 -3.83 11.70
N ARG A 461 0.19 -3.85 12.39
CA ARG A 461 0.44 -4.70 13.56
C ARG A 461 -0.65 -4.59 14.61
N LEU A 462 -0.90 -3.38 15.13
CA LEU A 462 -1.87 -3.17 16.20
C LEU A 462 -3.29 -3.55 15.76
N ASP A 463 -3.71 -3.09 14.58
CA ASP A 463 -5.05 -3.40 14.02
C ASP A 463 -5.26 -4.92 13.88
N ILE A 464 -4.23 -5.66 13.46
CA ILE A 464 -4.27 -7.13 13.29
C ILE A 464 -4.32 -7.83 14.64
N LEU A 465 -3.46 -7.45 15.59
CA LEU A 465 -3.42 -8.06 16.92
C LEU A 465 -4.73 -7.85 17.67
N ASP A 466 -5.30 -6.64 17.58
CA ASP A 466 -6.59 -6.29 18.20
C ASP A 466 -7.76 -7.04 17.54
N ALA A 467 -7.73 -7.24 16.21
CA ALA A 467 -8.71 -8.10 15.53
C ALA A 467 -8.60 -9.57 15.96
N ILE A 468 -7.38 -10.10 16.12
CA ILE A 468 -7.17 -11.47 16.60
C ILE A 468 -7.64 -11.60 18.04
N ALA A 469 -7.25 -10.68 18.93
CA ALA A 469 -7.60 -10.73 20.35
C ALA A 469 -9.12 -10.73 20.58
N ARG A 470 -9.90 -9.99 19.77
CA ARG A 470 -11.37 -9.99 19.84
C ARG A 470 -12.05 -11.28 19.38
N ASN A 471 -11.38 -12.07 18.53
CA ASN A 471 -12.00 -13.23 17.87
C ASN A 471 -11.38 -14.57 18.28
N ALA A 472 -10.20 -14.58 18.86
CA ALA A 472 -9.54 -15.79 19.33
C ALA A 472 -10.21 -16.28 20.63
N PRO A 473 -10.62 -17.56 20.71
CA PRO A 473 -11.12 -18.14 21.96
C PRO A 473 -10.08 -18.12 23.09
N ASP A 474 -10.58 -18.17 24.32
CA ASP A 474 -9.74 -18.36 25.51
C ASP A 474 -8.88 -19.62 25.36
N GLY A 475 -7.58 -19.47 25.58
CA GLY A 475 -6.60 -20.57 25.47
C GLY A 475 -5.92 -20.72 24.10
N THR A 476 -6.35 -20.01 23.06
CA THR A 476 -5.61 -19.93 21.80
C THR A 476 -4.32 -19.12 22.00
N GLN A 477 -3.16 -19.71 21.68
CA GLN A 477 -1.88 -19.03 21.81
C GLN A 477 -1.66 -18.08 20.64
N ILE A 478 -1.41 -16.80 20.91
CA ILE A 478 -1.04 -15.80 19.90
C ILE A 478 0.47 -15.56 20.01
N ALA A 479 1.20 -15.82 18.92
CA ALA A 479 2.64 -15.61 18.87
C ALA A 479 3.01 -14.76 17.64
N GLU A 480 3.69 -13.65 17.86
CA GLU A 480 4.14 -12.74 16.81
C GLU A 480 5.61 -12.97 16.45
N LEU A 481 5.93 -12.89 15.16
CA LEU A 481 7.31 -12.98 14.67
C LEU A 481 8.17 -11.87 15.31
N GLY A 482 9.24 -12.27 15.97
CA GLY A 482 10.11 -11.42 16.79
C GLY A 482 11.31 -10.83 16.06
#